data_AF-A0A3R9MLG4-F1
#
_entry.id   AF-A0A3R9MLG4-F1
#
_cell.length_a   1.000
_cell.length_b   1.000
_cell.length_c   1.000
_cell.angle_alpha   90.00
_cell.angle_beta   90.00
_cell.angle_gamma   90.00
#
_symmetry.space_group_name_H-M   'P 1'
#
loop_
_entity.id
_entity.type
_entity.pdbx_description
1 polymer ?
#
loop_
_entity_poly.entity_id
_entity_poly.type
_entity_poly.pdbx_seq_one_letter_code
_entity_poly.pdbx_strand_id
1 'polypeptide(L)'
;MKEDFLHYVWQQQYFDKTDLLTEDGQPVTVLRPGHRNPDAGPDFLNARLQLGEVEWNGAVEIHLRASDWHRHQHQQDAKYDQVILHVVYSADVPVQRTNGSDIPTLALATRLAPGLLAAYEQLSNQPTEAPLPCAPLLNQVPELTRTMMLGRTLLERVEQKTDRIAELHAGLAQDWEATAWYVLAEAFGFKKNADPMSRLARALPLSLIRRHRHDALQLAALVFGQAGFLQDASTDEYVEQLRTEYAFLQHKYNLHGSALAGHEWNFLRLRPANFPTVRLVQLMALLHARPTLFDALLTASDVRALEQFFTAPLPAYWQTHTRPGKPGKGAMLGRASIHLLITNVVLPLRVAYARSVGNPEQVEAAVALLDQLPPEHNHLTDPYEAAGFRNQTAADSQGLLALQRGYCAPRRCVACGIGARLLRQ
;
A
#
# COMPACT_ATOMS: atom_id res chain seq x y z
N MET A 1 20.76 -18.73 -5.52
CA MET A 1 19.88 -18.23 -6.61
C MET A 1 18.44 -18.56 -6.27
N LYS A 2 17.48 -17.70 -6.62
CA LYS A 2 16.05 -17.98 -6.54
C LYS A 2 15.46 -18.04 -7.95
N GLU A 3 14.30 -18.67 -8.10
CA GLU A 3 13.60 -18.81 -9.39
C GLU A 3 13.17 -17.46 -9.99
N ASP A 4 12.93 -16.45 -9.17
CA ASP A 4 12.58 -15.09 -9.63
C ASP A 4 13.61 -14.48 -10.59
N PHE A 5 14.88 -14.86 -10.44
CA PHE A 5 15.95 -14.50 -11.36
C PHE A 5 15.80 -15.20 -12.71
N LEU A 6 15.52 -16.50 -12.73
CA LEU A 6 15.28 -17.23 -13.97
C LEU A 6 14.00 -16.76 -14.67
N HIS A 7 12.95 -16.44 -13.91
CA HIS A 7 11.74 -15.79 -14.44
C HIS A 7 12.08 -14.50 -15.17
N TYR A 8 12.95 -13.67 -14.59
CA TYR A 8 13.39 -12.43 -15.23
C TYR A 8 14.26 -12.66 -16.45
N VAL A 9 15.24 -13.57 -16.35
CA VAL A 9 16.10 -13.96 -17.47
C VAL A 9 15.24 -14.43 -18.65
N TRP A 10 14.27 -15.29 -18.40
CA TRP A 10 13.35 -15.77 -19.42
C TRP A 10 12.47 -14.65 -19.97
N GLN A 11 11.79 -13.89 -19.11
CA GLN A 11 10.88 -12.83 -19.56
C GLN A 11 11.58 -11.77 -20.41
N GLN A 12 12.80 -11.38 -20.02
CA GLN A 12 13.60 -10.39 -20.73
C GLN A 12 14.48 -11.01 -21.83
N GLN A 13 14.55 -12.33 -21.90
CA GLN A 13 15.35 -13.10 -22.83
C GLN A 13 16.86 -12.78 -22.74
N TYR A 14 17.39 -12.68 -21.51
CA TYR A 14 18.78 -12.33 -21.17
C TYR A 14 19.67 -13.55 -20.96
N PHE A 15 19.80 -14.34 -22.02
CA PHE A 15 20.70 -15.48 -22.11
C PHE A 15 21.17 -15.63 -23.55
N ASP A 16 22.26 -16.35 -23.77
CA ASP A 16 22.78 -16.64 -25.10
C ASP A 16 21.81 -17.56 -25.86
N LYS A 17 21.36 -17.09 -27.02
CA LYS A 17 20.40 -17.77 -27.90
C LYS A 17 21.07 -18.42 -29.11
N THR A 18 22.39 -18.27 -29.24
CA THR A 18 23.16 -18.86 -30.34
C THR A 18 23.10 -20.37 -30.22
N ASP A 19 22.67 -21.06 -31.28
CA ASP A 19 22.52 -22.54 -31.28
C ASP A 19 21.77 -23.04 -30.04
N LEU A 20 20.60 -22.45 -29.77
CA LEU A 20 19.77 -22.80 -28.62
C LEU A 20 19.12 -24.18 -28.87
N LEU A 21 19.46 -25.14 -28.02
CA LEU A 21 19.00 -26.53 -28.10
C LEU A 21 18.35 -26.94 -26.78
N THR A 22 17.37 -27.84 -26.83
CA THR A 22 16.92 -28.59 -25.66
C THR A 22 17.96 -29.64 -25.25
N GLU A 23 17.80 -30.22 -24.06
CA GLU A 23 18.66 -31.31 -23.58
C GLU A 23 18.59 -32.58 -24.45
N ASP A 24 17.50 -32.79 -25.20
CA ASP A 24 17.38 -33.86 -26.20
C ASP A 24 17.86 -33.46 -27.61
N GLY A 25 18.44 -32.27 -27.75
CA GLY A 25 19.10 -31.80 -28.98
C GLY A 25 18.20 -31.12 -30.02
N GLN A 26 16.95 -30.80 -29.66
CA GLN A 26 16.04 -30.10 -30.58
C GLN A 26 16.33 -28.60 -30.61
N PRO A 27 16.40 -27.97 -31.81
CA PRO A 27 16.51 -26.52 -31.93
C PRO A 27 15.34 -25.78 -31.30
N VAL A 28 15.63 -24.70 -30.55
CA VAL A 28 14.63 -23.85 -29.90
C VAL A 28 14.73 -22.44 -30.44
N THR A 29 13.61 -21.89 -30.92
CA THR A 29 13.48 -20.44 -31.18
C THR A 29 12.34 -19.87 -30.35
N VAL A 30 12.64 -18.87 -29.52
CA VAL A 30 11.63 -18.18 -28.72
C VAL A 30 10.99 -17.07 -29.56
N LEU A 31 9.76 -17.31 -30.05
CA LEU A 31 8.99 -16.29 -30.78
C LEU A 31 8.30 -15.33 -29.81
N ARG A 32 7.72 -15.85 -28.73
CA ARG A 32 7.17 -15.08 -27.60
C ARG A 32 7.41 -15.85 -26.29
N PRO A 33 8.00 -15.23 -25.26
CA PRO A 33 8.26 -15.90 -23.98
C PRO A 33 6.98 -16.22 -23.17
N GLY A 34 5.85 -15.63 -23.55
CA GLY A 34 4.58 -15.72 -22.81
C GLY A 34 4.42 -14.60 -21.78
N HIS A 35 3.33 -14.69 -21.00
CA HIS A 35 2.99 -13.76 -19.93
C HIS A 35 3.14 -14.45 -18.58
N ARG A 36 3.82 -13.78 -17.63
CA ARG A 36 4.01 -14.31 -16.28
C ARG A 36 2.65 -14.52 -15.61
N ASN A 37 2.45 -15.71 -15.05
CA ASN A 37 1.26 -16.09 -14.32
C ASN A 37 1.44 -15.77 -12.83
N PRO A 38 0.63 -14.89 -12.23
CA PRO A 38 0.66 -14.65 -10.78
C PRO A 38 -0.16 -15.69 -9.99
N ASP A 39 -0.97 -16.50 -10.68
CA ASP A 39 -1.91 -17.45 -10.10
C ASP A 39 -1.40 -18.90 -10.18
N ALA A 40 -2.19 -19.84 -9.67
CA ALA A 40 -1.85 -21.26 -9.70
C ALA A 40 -1.72 -21.81 -11.14
N GLY A 41 -0.72 -22.65 -11.38
CA GLY A 41 -0.41 -23.26 -12.66
C GLY A 41 0.99 -22.88 -13.14
N PRO A 42 1.30 -23.08 -14.43
CA PRO A 42 2.63 -22.81 -14.95
C PRO A 42 3.06 -21.35 -14.84
N ASP A 43 4.37 -21.12 -14.78
CA ASP A 43 4.97 -19.78 -14.57
C ASP A 43 4.67 -18.77 -15.67
N PHE A 44 4.64 -19.21 -16.94
CA PHE A 44 4.35 -18.35 -18.09
C PHE A 44 3.29 -19.00 -18.98
N LEU A 45 2.26 -18.22 -19.34
CA LEU A 45 1.16 -18.66 -20.20
C LEU A 45 1.30 -18.05 -21.61
N ASN A 46 0.73 -18.72 -22.61
CA ASN A 46 0.67 -18.26 -24.00
C ASN A 46 2.05 -17.94 -24.62
N ALA A 47 3.06 -18.74 -24.29
CA ALA A 47 4.34 -18.73 -24.97
C ALA A 47 4.20 -19.29 -26.39
N ARG A 48 4.98 -18.73 -27.32
CA ARG A 48 5.10 -19.21 -28.71
C ARG A 48 6.54 -19.58 -28.97
N LEU A 49 6.79 -20.86 -29.20
CA LEU A 49 8.13 -21.43 -29.37
C LEU A 49 8.16 -22.24 -30.66
N GLN A 50 9.27 -22.19 -31.39
CA GLN A 50 9.55 -23.16 -32.44
C GLN A 50 10.51 -24.20 -31.87
N LEU A 51 10.09 -25.47 -31.85
CA LEU A 51 10.86 -26.62 -31.40
C LEU A 51 11.08 -27.55 -32.59
N GLY A 52 12.32 -27.64 -33.08
CA GLY A 52 12.62 -28.23 -34.38
C GLY A 52 11.88 -27.49 -35.50
N GLU A 53 11.06 -28.22 -36.27
CA GLU A 53 10.27 -27.65 -37.38
C GLU A 53 8.85 -27.19 -36.96
N VAL A 54 8.43 -27.47 -35.72
CA VAL A 54 7.05 -27.26 -35.27
C VAL A 54 6.94 -26.00 -34.41
N GLU A 55 5.96 -25.15 -34.71
CA GLU A 55 5.57 -24.06 -33.82
C GLU A 55 4.55 -24.53 -32.78
N TRP A 56 4.86 -24.28 -31.50
CA TRP A 56 4.05 -24.61 -30.35
C TRP A 56 3.46 -23.35 -29.70
N ASN A 57 2.21 -23.46 -29.25
CA ASN A 57 1.57 -22.53 -28.32
C ASN A 57 1.29 -23.26 -27.01
N GLY A 58 1.73 -22.70 -25.88
CA GLY A 58 1.51 -23.33 -24.58
C GLY A 58 2.16 -22.55 -23.45
N ALA A 59 2.45 -23.25 -22.36
CA ALA A 59 3.06 -22.68 -21.18
C ALA A 59 4.56 -22.98 -21.07
N VAL A 60 5.25 -22.17 -20.30
CA VAL A 60 6.65 -22.42 -19.89
C VAL A 60 6.69 -22.49 -18.38
N GLU A 61 7.35 -23.53 -17.87
CA GLU A 61 7.61 -23.71 -16.45
C GLU A 61 9.08 -23.47 -16.16
N ILE A 62 9.40 -22.86 -15.00
CA ILE A 62 10.76 -22.50 -14.66
C ILE A 62 11.15 -22.99 -13.27
N HIS A 63 12.25 -23.74 -13.20
CA HIS A 63 12.80 -24.22 -11.92
C HIS A 63 14.31 -24.02 -11.83
N LEU A 64 14.88 -24.09 -10.63
CA LEU A 64 16.35 -24.14 -10.51
C LEU A 64 16.89 -25.48 -11.02
N ARG A 65 16.21 -26.58 -10.68
CA ARG A 65 16.57 -27.93 -11.14
C ARG A 65 15.39 -28.58 -11.84
N ALA A 66 15.65 -29.44 -12.82
CA ALA A 66 14.59 -30.19 -13.47
C ALA A 66 13.83 -31.09 -12.47
N SER A 67 14.55 -31.66 -11.49
CA SER A 67 13.97 -32.48 -10.42
C SER A 67 12.94 -31.76 -9.54
N ASP A 68 12.93 -30.42 -9.51
CA ASP A 68 11.90 -29.66 -8.78
C ASP A 68 10.50 -29.86 -9.38
N TRP A 69 10.39 -30.27 -10.67
CA TRP A 69 9.12 -30.70 -11.27
C TRP A 69 8.42 -31.79 -10.45
N HIS A 70 9.19 -32.80 -10.02
CA HIS A 70 8.67 -33.91 -9.22
C HIS A 70 8.44 -33.51 -7.77
N ARG A 71 9.30 -32.65 -7.24
CA ARG A 71 9.19 -32.12 -5.88
C ARG A 71 7.91 -31.32 -5.68
N HIS A 72 7.52 -30.55 -6.69
CA HIS A 72 6.27 -29.78 -6.71
C HIS A 72 5.06 -30.58 -7.21
N GLN A 73 5.25 -31.87 -7.53
CA GLN A 73 4.20 -32.81 -7.96
C GLN A 73 3.51 -32.42 -9.28
N HIS A 74 4.17 -31.66 -10.14
CA HIS A 74 3.60 -31.23 -11.44
C HIS A 74 3.31 -32.40 -12.38
N GLN A 75 4.05 -33.51 -12.26
CA GLN A 75 3.77 -34.76 -12.99
C GLN A 75 2.42 -35.40 -12.64
N GLN A 76 1.73 -34.93 -11.61
CA GLN A 76 0.41 -35.40 -11.18
C GLN A 76 -0.69 -34.34 -11.38
N ASP A 77 -0.34 -33.15 -11.88
CA ASP A 77 -1.28 -32.03 -12.04
C ASP A 77 -1.49 -31.71 -13.53
N ALA A 78 -2.70 -32.00 -14.01
CA ALA A 78 -3.08 -31.76 -15.41
C ALA A 78 -2.99 -30.28 -15.83
N LYS A 79 -2.94 -29.32 -14.90
CA LYS A 79 -2.69 -27.91 -15.23
C LYS A 79 -1.33 -27.68 -15.89
N TYR A 80 -0.39 -28.61 -15.71
CA TYR A 80 0.97 -28.53 -16.24
C TYR A 80 1.14 -29.29 -17.57
N ASP A 81 0.11 -29.99 -18.05
CA ASP A 81 0.18 -30.69 -19.35
C ASP A 81 0.30 -29.72 -20.54
N GLN A 82 -0.10 -28.47 -20.34
CA GLN A 82 0.09 -27.39 -21.31
C GLN A 82 1.53 -26.86 -21.38
N VAL A 83 2.44 -27.31 -20.52
CA VAL A 83 3.85 -26.89 -20.55
C VAL A 83 4.50 -27.45 -21.81
N ILE A 84 4.97 -26.57 -22.68
CA ILE A 84 5.64 -26.91 -23.94
C ILE A 84 7.17 -26.85 -23.84
N LEU A 85 7.69 -26.17 -22.81
CA LEU A 85 9.13 -26.09 -22.51
C LEU A 85 9.32 -25.95 -21.00
N HIS A 86 10.22 -26.75 -20.43
CA HIS A 86 10.70 -26.60 -19.06
C HIS A 86 12.06 -25.90 -19.08
N VAL A 87 12.13 -24.67 -18.57
CA VAL A 87 13.37 -23.89 -18.52
C VAL A 87 13.97 -24.06 -17.13
N VAL A 88 15.24 -24.46 -17.06
CA VAL A 88 15.91 -24.71 -15.77
C VAL A 88 17.26 -24.05 -15.70
N TYR A 89 17.78 -23.81 -14.49
CA TYR A 89 19.20 -23.50 -14.36
C TYR A 89 20.03 -24.75 -14.69
N SER A 90 19.71 -25.90 -14.07
CA SER A 90 20.39 -27.18 -14.29
C SER A 90 19.40 -28.29 -14.64
N ALA A 91 19.63 -29.01 -15.73
CA ALA A 91 18.88 -30.20 -16.09
C ALA A 91 19.52 -31.44 -15.46
N ASP A 92 18.93 -31.96 -14.38
CA ASP A 92 19.45 -33.11 -13.62
C ASP A 92 18.66 -34.40 -13.85
N VAL A 93 17.39 -34.30 -14.25
CA VAL A 93 16.53 -35.43 -14.62
C VAL A 93 15.62 -35.08 -15.80
N PRO A 94 15.21 -36.04 -16.64
CA PRO A 94 14.10 -35.84 -17.57
C PRO A 94 12.78 -35.71 -16.80
N VAL A 95 11.83 -34.96 -17.34
CA VAL A 95 10.52 -34.75 -16.71
C VAL A 95 9.40 -35.05 -17.71
N GLN A 96 8.27 -35.51 -17.19
CA GLN A 96 7.14 -35.98 -17.99
C GLN A 96 5.84 -35.31 -17.56
N ARG A 97 4.96 -35.16 -18.54
CA ARG A 97 3.54 -34.79 -18.35
C ARG A 97 2.77 -35.94 -17.71
N THR A 98 1.52 -35.67 -17.32
CA THR A 98 0.64 -36.70 -16.74
C THR A 98 0.38 -37.87 -17.69
N ASN A 99 0.45 -37.64 -19.00
CA ASN A 99 0.27 -38.65 -20.03
C ASN A 99 1.55 -39.44 -20.36
N GLY A 100 2.66 -39.21 -19.64
CA GLY A 100 3.94 -39.88 -19.84
C GLY A 100 4.78 -39.32 -21.00
N SER A 101 4.32 -38.30 -21.73
CA SER A 101 5.16 -37.63 -22.73
C SER A 101 6.26 -36.79 -22.07
N ASP A 102 7.46 -36.85 -22.62
CA ASP A 102 8.57 -36.02 -22.17
C ASP A 102 8.31 -34.54 -22.45
N ILE A 103 8.78 -33.68 -21.55
CA ILE A 103 8.74 -32.23 -21.73
C ILE A 103 10.12 -31.80 -22.22
N PRO A 104 10.21 -31.08 -23.36
CA PRO A 104 11.48 -30.49 -23.79
C PRO A 104 12.05 -29.58 -22.70
N THR A 105 13.31 -29.81 -22.33
CA THR A 105 13.99 -29.06 -21.27
C THR A 105 15.09 -28.19 -21.84
N LEU A 106 15.20 -26.94 -21.38
CA LEU A 106 16.26 -26.01 -21.73
C LEU A 106 17.05 -25.61 -20.48
N ALA A 107 18.32 -26.00 -20.38
CA ALA A 107 19.20 -25.56 -19.30
C ALA A 107 19.88 -24.21 -19.62
N LEU A 108 19.86 -23.30 -18.65
CA LEU A 108 20.40 -21.94 -18.79
C LEU A 108 21.78 -21.75 -18.14
N ALA A 109 22.28 -22.66 -17.30
CA ALA A 109 23.51 -22.46 -16.53
C ALA A 109 24.71 -21.98 -17.38
N THR A 110 24.92 -22.55 -18.56
CA THR A 110 26.01 -22.20 -19.47
C THR A 110 25.67 -21.06 -20.44
N ARG A 111 24.42 -20.60 -20.44
CA ARG A 111 23.89 -19.56 -21.34
C ARG A 111 23.77 -18.18 -20.67
N LEU A 112 23.95 -18.11 -19.36
CA LEU A 112 23.92 -16.86 -18.62
C LEU A 112 25.26 -16.14 -18.71
N ALA A 113 25.22 -14.85 -19.02
CA ALA A 113 26.42 -14.01 -18.94
C ALA A 113 26.97 -14.00 -17.49
N PRO A 114 28.27 -14.24 -17.25
CA PRO A 114 28.83 -14.24 -15.90
C PRO A 114 28.57 -12.94 -15.14
N GLY A 115 28.60 -11.79 -15.83
CA GLY A 115 28.30 -10.47 -15.25
C GLY A 115 26.87 -10.35 -14.73
N LEU A 116 25.88 -10.91 -15.45
CA LEU A 116 24.48 -10.89 -15.05
C LEU A 116 24.24 -11.67 -13.76
N LEU A 117 24.82 -12.88 -13.67
CA LEU A 117 24.72 -13.70 -12.47
C LEU A 117 25.44 -13.04 -11.28
N ALA A 118 26.66 -12.53 -11.49
CA ALA A 118 27.41 -11.83 -10.45
C ALA A 118 26.67 -10.59 -9.93
N ALA A 119 26.06 -9.79 -10.83
CA ALA A 119 25.25 -8.63 -10.43
C ALA A 119 24.02 -9.03 -9.60
N TYR A 120 23.33 -10.11 -9.99
CA TYR A 120 22.21 -10.64 -9.22
C TYR A 120 22.63 -11.12 -7.83
N GLU A 121 23.73 -11.87 -7.75
CA GLU A 121 24.28 -12.35 -6.49
C GLU A 121 24.72 -11.19 -5.60
N GLN A 122 25.36 -10.17 -6.17
CA GLN A 122 25.76 -8.98 -5.42
C GLN A 122 24.56 -8.24 -4.81
N LEU A 123 23.43 -8.14 -5.54
CA LEU A 123 22.20 -7.53 -5.03
C LEU A 123 21.51 -8.42 -3.97
N SER A 124 21.46 -9.72 -4.22
CA SER A 124 20.71 -10.68 -3.40
C SER A 124 21.43 -11.03 -2.09
N ASN A 125 22.76 -11.03 -2.10
CA ASN A 125 23.60 -11.41 -0.96
C ASN A 125 23.92 -10.24 -0.02
N GLN A 126 23.36 -9.05 -0.26
CA GLN A 126 23.51 -7.94 0.68
C GLN A 126 22.91 -8.28 2.05
N PRO A 127 23.52 -7.87 3.17
CA PRO A 127 23.03 -8.17 4.52
C PRO A 127 21.56 -7.79 4.68
N THR A 128 20.75 -8.61 5.36
CA THR A 128 19.30 -8.40 5.53
C THR A 128 18.98 -7.02 6.13
N GLU A 129 19.85 -6.51 7.00
CA GLU A 129 19.74 -5.21 7.65
C GLU A 129 19.99 -4.02 6.70
N ALA A 130 20.61 -4.26 5.54
CA ALA A 130 20.82 -3.21 4.55
C ALA A 130 19.45 -2.69 4.05
N PRO A 131 19.11 -1.41 4.27
CA PRO A 131 17.80 -0.88 3.90
C PRO A 131 17.61 -0.86 2.39
N LEU A 132 18.68 -0.60 1.64
CA LEU A 132 18.71 -0.55 0.19
C LEU A 132 19.79 -1.49 -0.35
N PRO A 133 19.43 -2.65 -0.95
CA PRO A 133 20.41 -3.61 -1.44
C PRO A 133 21.30 -3.06 -2.56
N CYS A 134 20.77 -2.17 -3.40
CA CYS A 134 21.54 -1.62 -4.51
C CYS A 134 22.48 -0.47 -4.11
N ALA A 135 22.51 -0.04 -2.84
CA ALA A 135 23.29 1.13 -2.40
C ALA A 135 24.76 1.12 -2.86
N PRO A 136 25.51 -0.01 -2.76
CA PRO A 136 26.91 -0.06 -3.22
C PRO A 136 27.11 0.12 -4.73
N LEU A 137 26.05 -0.05 -5.52
CA LEU A 137 26.05 -0.04 -6.99
C LEU A 137 25.34 1.19 -7.57
N LEU A 138 24.76 2.05 -6.74
CA LEU A 138 23.91 3.15 -7.22
C LEU A 138 24.64 4.17 -8.10
N ASN A 139 25.94 4.33 -7.94
CA ASN A 139 26.76 5.21 -8.78
C ASN A 139 26.74 4.79 -10.26
N GLN A 140 26.40 3.53 -10.55
CA GLN A 140 26.24 3.01 -11.90
C GLN A 140 24.83 3.26 -12.47
N VAL A 141 23.90 3.77 -11.67
CA VAL A 141 22.49 3.95 -12.05
C VAL A 141 22.23 5.43 -12.36
N PRO A 142 21.81 5.76 -13.60
CA PRO A 142 21.45 7.13 -13.95
C PRO A 142 20.35 7.69 -13.04
N GLU A 143 20.42 8.98 -12.70
CA GLU A 143 19.41 9.66 -11.89
C GLU A 143 18.00 9.49 -12.47
N LEU A 144 17.84 9.60 -13.79
CA LEU A 144 16.56 9.38 -14.47
C LEU A 144 15.92 8.02 -14.12
N THR A 145 16.71 6.95 -14.04
CA THR A 145 16.20 5.61 -13.67
C THR A 145 15.70 5.59 -12.23
N ARG A 146 16.41 6.27 -11.32
CA ARG A 146 16.01 6.38 -9.91
C ARG A 146 14.70 7.18 -9.80
N THR A 147 14.61 8.32 -10.49
CA THR A 147 13.40 9.17 -10.53
C THR A 147 12.19 8.44 -11.10
N MET A 148 12.36 7.74 -12.24
CA MET A 148 11.28 6.93 -12.83
C MET A 148 10.80 5.83 -11.87
N MET A 149 11.72 5.18 -11.15
CA MET A 149 11.34 4.16 -10.17
C MET A 149 10.56 4.78 -9.01
N LEU A 150 10.97 5.94 -8.49
CA LEU A 150 10.21 6.64 -7.45
C LEU A 150 8.82 7.07 -7.91
N GLY A 151 8.70 7.60 -9.13
CA GLY A 151 7.40 7.95 -9.71
C GLY A 151 6.49 6.73 -9.82
N ARG A 152 7.03 5.59 -10.28
CA ARG A 152 6.30 4.32 -10.33
C ARG A 152 5.81 3.89 -8.95
N THR A 153 6.68 3.83 -7.95
CA THR A 153 6.31 3.35 -6.61
C THR A 153 5.36 4.30 -5.89
N LEU A 154 5.47 5.61 -6.15
CA LEU A 154 4.49 6.59 -5.71
C LEU A 154 3.11 6.27 -6.26
N LEU A 155 3.01 6.09 -7.59
CA LEU A 155 1.74 5.77 -8.24
C LEU A 155 1.16 4.47 -7.69
N GLU A 156 1.93 3.37 -7.66
CA GLU A 156 1.51 2.08 -7.09
C GLU A 156 0.93 2.22 -5.67
N ARG A 157 1.55 3.06 -4.83
CA ARG A 157 1.05 3.36 -3.47
C ARG A 157 -0.25 4.15 -3.49
N VAL A 158 -0.42 5.08 -4.41
CA VAL A 158 -1.69 5.81 -4.60
C VAL A 158 -2.78 4.85 -5.07
N GLU A 159 -2.49 3.94 -6.00
CA GLU A 159 -3.46 2.94 -6.50
C GLU A 159 -3.93 2.06 -5.35
N GLN A 160 -3.02 1.47 -4.58
CA GLN A 160 -3.39 0.61 -3.44
C GLN A 160 -4.31 1.31 -2.42
N LYS A 161 -4.07 2.60 -2.14
CA LYS A 161 -4.95 3.37 -1.25
C LYS A 161 -6.29 3.69 -1.91
N THR A 162 -6.26 3.97 -3.20
CA THR A 162 -7.45 4.28 -4.01
C THR A 162 -8.37 3.08 -4.10
N ASP A 163 -7.82 1.89 -4.35
CA ASP A 163 -8.58 0.65 -4.48
C ASP A 163 -9.31 0.30 -3.18
N ARG A 164 -8.64 0.48 -2.02
CA ARG A 164 -9.28 0.36 -0.70
C ARG A 164 -10.45 1.33 -0.50
N ILE A 165 -10.34 2.56 -1.02
CA ILE A 165 -11.44 3.54 -0.95
C ILE A 165 -12.58 3.14 -1.89
N ALA A 166 -12.27 2.64 -3.10
CA ALA A 166 -13.27 2.17 -4.03
C ALA A 166 -14.07 0.97 -3.47
N GLU A 167 -13.39 0.02 -2.83
CA GLU A 167 -14.02 -1.10 -2.12
C GLU A 167 -14.95 -0.62 -0.99
N LEU A 168 -14.47 0.33 -0.17
CA LEU A 168 -15.28 0.93 0.90
C LEU A 168 -16.51 1.65 0.33
N HIS A 169 -16.34 2.41 -0.75
CA HIS A 169 -17.40 3.14 -1.43
C HIS A 169 -18.49 2.21 -1.97
N ALA A 170 -18.09 1.09 -2.60
CA ALA A 170 -19.01 0.08 -3.08
C ALA A 170 -19.84 -0.53 -1.93
N GLY A 171 -19.24 -0.72 -0.76
CA GLY A 171 -19.91 -1.19 0.46
C GLY A 171 -20.85 -0.16 1.13
N LEU A 172 -20.83 1.10 0.71
CA LEU A 172 -21.60 2.20 1.29
C LEU A 172 -22.69 2.73 0.34
N ALA A 173 -23.24 1.85 -0.51
CA ALA A 173 -24.26 2.21 -1.50
C ALA A 173 -23.84 3.39 -2.39
N GLN A 174 -22.53 3.49 -2.68
CA GLN A 174 -21.94 4.57 -3.48
C GLN A 174 -22.14 5.99 -2.91
N ASP A 175 -22.20 6.12 -1.57
CA ASP A 175 -22.25 7.42 -0.90
C ASP A 175 -20.82 7.97 -0.65
N TRP A 176 -20.41 8.96 -1.44
CA TRP A 176 -19.11 9.62 -1.31
C TRP A 176 -18.92 10.39 -0.02
N GLU A 177 -19.99 10.92 0.56
CA GLU A 177 -19.93 11.68 1.79
C GLU A 177 -19.73 10.73 2.98
N ALA A 178 -20.46 9.61 3.01
CA ALA A 178 -20.20 8.54 3.97
C ALA A 178 -18.78 7.98 3.79
N THR A 179 -18.35 7.75 2.55
CA THR A 179 -16.99 7.29 2.25
C THR A 179 -15.94 8.25 2.82
N ALA A 180 -16.09 9.55 2.59
CA ALA A 180 -15.20 10.57 3.13
C ALA A 180 -15.16 10.55 4.67
N TRP A 181 -16.32 10.36 5.33
CA TRP A 181 -16.39 10.21 6.78
C TRP A 181 -15.53 9.05 7.30
N TYR A 182 -15.69 7.84 6.74
CA TYR A 182 -14.96 6.66 7.21
C TYR A 182 -13.45 6.78 6.97
N VAL A 183 -13.04 7.23 5.78
CA VAL A 183 -11.62 7.41 5.45
C VAL A 183 -10.98 8.48 6.34
N LEU A 184 -11.71 9.58 6.57
CA LEU A 184 -11.23 10.66 7.41
C LEU A 184 -11.09 10.23 8.87
N ALA A 185 -12.11 9.56 9.42
CA ALA A 185 -12.08 9.09 10.80
C ALA A 185 -10.90 8.14 11.04
N GLU A 186 -10.72 7.11 10.20
CA GLU A 186 -9.57 6.19 10.27
C GLU A 186 -8.23 6.96 10.26
N ALA A 187 -8.09 7.94 9.36
CA ALA A 187 -6.86 8.72 9.24
C ALA A 187 -6.56 9.62 10.45
N PHE A 188 -7.57 10.11 11.17
CA PHE A 188 -7.38 10.84 12.44
C PHE A 188 -6.74 9.99 13.54
N GLY A 189 -6.82 8.66 13.42
CA GLY A 189 -6.14 7.72 14.30
C GLY A 189 -4.65 7.59 14.02
N PHE A 190 -4.17 8.11 12.89
CA PHE A 190 -2.82 7.93 12.36
C PHE A 190 -2.39 6.46 12.45
N LYS A 191 -1.10 6.18 12.69
CA LYS A 191 -0.61 4.80 12.71
C LYS A 191 -1.15 3.95 13.89
N LYS A 192 -1.27 4.54 15.09
CA LYS A 192 -1.51 3.75 16.34
C LYS A 192 -2.97 3.53 16.68
N ASN A 193 -3.86 4.43 16.23
CA ASN A 193 -5.28 4.41 16.60
C ASN A 193 -6.20 4.42 15.35
N ALA A 194 -5.67 4.11 14.16
CA ALA A 194 -6.48 4.00 12.94
C ALA A 194 -7.59 2.96 13.06
N ASP A 195 -7.27 1.76 13.56
CA ASP A 195 -8.26 0.69 13.73
C ASP A 195 -9.37 1.06 14.75
N PRO A 196 -9.04 1.52 15.99
CA PRO A 196 -10.06 2.04 16.91
C PRO A 196 -10.89 3.19 16.33
N MET A 197 -10.30 4.12 15.57
CA MET A 197 -11.06 5.17 14.87
C MET A 197 -12.00 4.62 13.81
N SER A 198 -11.55 3.67 13.00
CA SER A 198 -12.36 3.05 11.94
C SER A 198 -13.56 2.32 12.54
N ARG A 199 -13.34 1.57 13.64
CA ARG A 199 -14.41 0.89 14.39
C ARG A 199 -15.38 1.87 15.02
N LEU A 200 -14.89 2.97 15.62
CA LEU A 200 -15.74 4.02 16.14
C LEU A 200 -16.61 4.66 15.04
N ALA A 201 -16.04 4.93 13.86
CA ALA A 201 -16.79 5.48 12.73
C ALA A 201 -17.89 4.53 12.25
N ARG A 202 -17.68 3.21 12.34
CA ARG A 202 -18.71 2.19 12.07
C ARG A 202 -19.80 2.17 13.13
N ALA A 203 -19.43 2.35 14.39
CA ALA A 203 -20.38 2.47 15.50
C ALA A 203 -21.18 3.79 15.47
N LEU A 204 -20.64 4.84 14.83
CA LEU A 204 -21.28 6.14 14.66
C LEU A 204 -21.37 6.52 13.17
N PRO A 205 -22.35 5.96 12.42
CA PRO A 205 -22.55 6.31 11.02
C PRO A 205 -22.74 7.81 10.83
N LEU A 206 -22.31 8.34 9.68
CA LEU A 206 -22.35 9.78 9.41
C LEU A 206 -23.76 10.39 9.56
N SER A 207 -24.80 9.64 9.20
CA SER A 207 -26.20 10.07 9.34
C SER A 207 -26.59 10.37 10.80
N LEU A 208 -26.05 9.63 11.77
CA LEU A 208 -26.24 9.87 13.19
C LEU A 208 -25.47 11.11 13.64
N ILE A 209 -24.19 11.21 13.27
CA ILE A 209 -23.35 12.37 13.57
C ILE A 209 -23.99 13.68 13.06
N ARG A 210 -24.51 13.68 11.83
CA ARG A 210 -25.17 14.85 11.22
C ARG A 210 -26.41 15.32 11.98
N ARG A 211 -27.16 14.42 12.64
CA ARG A 211 -28.33 14.82 13.46
C ARG A 211 -27.94 15.65 14.67
N HIS A 212 -26.74 15.41 15.21
CA HIS A 212 -26.26 16.03 16.44
C HIS A 212 -25.15 17.06 16.21
N ARG A 213 -24.72 17.29 14.96
CA ARG A 213 -23.56 18.15 14.66
C ARG A 213 -23.68 19.56 15.23
N HIS A 214 -24.89 20.10 15.37
CA HIS A 214 -25.12 21.46 15.86
C HIS A 214 -25.11 21.56 17.39
N ASP A 215 -25.21 20.44 18.09
CA ASP A 215 -25.18 20.37 19.54
C ASP A 215 -23.84 19.77 19.99
N ALA A 216 -22.94 20.65 20.44
CA ALA A 216 -21.60 20.25 20.85
C ALA A 216 -21.60 19.26 22.03
N LEU A 217 -22.60 19.34 22.93
CA LEU A 217 -22.72 18.45 24.09
C LEU A 217 -23.15 17.06 23.63
N GLN A 218 -24.20 16.96 22.80
CA GLN A 218 -24.69 15.68 22.30
C GLN A 218 -23.67 14.99 21.39
N LEU A 219 -22.98 15.74 20.52
CA LEU A 219 -21.92 15.20 19.70
C LEU A 219 -20.76 14.66 20.55
N ALA A 220 -20.37 15.38 21.61
CA ALA A 220 -19.36 14.94 22.56
C ALA A 220 -19.80 13.66 23.31
N ALA A 221 -21.05 13.62 23.76
CA ALA A 221 -21.62 12.49 24.47
C ALA A 221 -21.59 11.22 23.61
N LEU A 222 -22.04 11.30 22.35
CA LEU A 222 -21.97 10.19 21.40
C LEU A 222 -20.53 9.72 21.17
N VAL A 223 -19.62 10.63 20.85
CA VAL A 223 -18.25 10.28 20.46
C VAL A 223 -17.46 9.69 21.64
N PHE A 224 -17.47 10.35 22.80
CA PHE A 224 -16.73 9.86 23.97
C PHE A 224 -17.40 8.67 24.65
N GLY A 225 -18.73 8.61 24.64
CA GLY A 225 -19.49 7.47 25.16
C GLY A 225 -19.24 6.21 24.34
N GLN A 226 -19.37 6.31 23.01
CA GLN A 226 -19.14 5.17 22.12
C GLN A 226 -17.66 4.76 22.05
N ALA A 227 -16.73 5.68 22.32
CA ALA A 227 -15.32 5.38 22.48
C ALA A 227 -14.96 4.76 23.85
N GLY A 228 -15.91 4.65 24.79
CA GLY A 228 -15.69 4.03 26.10
C GLY A 228 -14.99 4.92 27.13
N PHE A 229 -15.02 6.24 26.95
CA PHE A 229 -14.36 7.20 27.84
C PHE A 229 -15.27 7.83 28.92
N LEU A 230 -16.53 7.40 29.01
CA LEU A 230 -17.53 7.92 29.95
C LEU A 230 -18.09 6.85 30.92
N GLN A 231 -17.40 5.71 31.06
CA GLN A 231 -17.89 4.58 31.87
C GLN A 231 -17.71 4.81 33.38
N ASP A 232 -16.64 5.49 33.78
CA ASP A 232 -16.33 5.75 35.18
C ASP A 232 -17.07 6.98 35.69
N ALA A 233 -17.50 6.95 36.96
CA ALA A 233 -18.05 8.13 37.62
C ALA A 233 -17.00 9.24 37.73
N SER A 234 -17.41 10.49 37.53
CA SER A 234 -16.54 11.65 37.58
C SER A 234 -17.05 12.69 38.59
N THR A 235 -16.13 13.42 39.20
CA THR A 235 -16.45 14.63 39.96
C THR A 235 -16.51 15.88 39.08
N ASP A 236 -16.17 15.76 37.78
CA ASP A 236 -16.24 16.83 36.80
C ASP A 236 -17.68 16.95 36.27
N GLU A 237 -18.28 18.12 36.48
CA GLU A 237 -19.68 18.41 36.11
C GLU A 237 -19.94 18.21 34.60
N TYR A 238 -18.99 18.61 33.75
CA TYR A 238 -19.15 18.45 32.30
C TYR A 238 -19.12 16.97 31.91
N VAL A 239 -18.26 16.17 32.54
CA VAL A 239 -18.20 14.72 32.27
C VAL A 239 -19.50 14.02 32.69
N GLU A 240 -20.08 14.40 33.82
CA GLU A 240 -21.38 13.85 34.25
C GLU A 240 -22.55 14.27 33.34
N GLN A 241 -22.51 15.48 32.80
CA GLN A 241 -23.45 15.91 31.75
C GLN A 241 -23.32 15.03 30.50
N LEU A 242 -22.09 14.79 30.02
CA LEU A 242 -21.85 13.91 28.87
C LEU A 242 -22.32 12.47 29.13
N ARG A 243 -22.10 11.95 30.34
CA ARG A 243 -22.51 10.59 30.73
C ARG A 243 -24.03 10.44 30.73
N THR A 244 -24.73 11.43 31.29
CA THR A 244 -26.20 11.47 31.32
C THR A 244 -26.77 11.54 29.90
N GLU A 245 -26.24 12.46 29.08
CA GLU A 245 -26.69 12.63 27.71
C GLU A 245 -26.39 11.38 26.86
N TYR A 246 -25.22 10.77 27.03
CA TYR A 246 -24.87 9.53 26.33
C TYR A 246 -25.79 8.38 26.70
N ALA A 247 -26.15 8.21 27.98
CA ALA A 247 -27.08 7.16 28.39
C ALA A 247 -28.44 7.27 27.66
N PHE A 248 -28.95 8.49 27.52
CA PHE A 248 -30.15 8.77 26.74
C PHE A 248 -29.96 8.45 25.25
N LEU A 249 -28.89 8.96 24.63
CA LEU A 249 -28.63 8.77 23.19
C LEU A 249 -28.31 7.31 22.83
N GLN A 250 -27.61 6.59 23.71
CA GLN A 250 -27.29 5.17 23.57
C GLN A 250 -28.57 4.34 23.50
N HIS A 251 -29.55 4.61 24.37
CA HIS A 251 -30.85 3.96 24.34
C HIS A 251 -31.65 4.36 23.09
N LYS A 252 -31.73 5.67 22.79
CA LYS A 252 -32.47 6.22 21.64
C LYS A 252 -32.06 5.61 20.29
N TYR A 253 -30.77 5.31 20.13
CA TYR A 253 -30.21 4.79 18.88
C TYR A 253 -29.74 3.34 18.96
N ASN A 254 -30.05 2.62 20.05
CA ASN A 254 -29.68 1.22 20.27
C ASN A 254 -28.17 0.93 20.09
N LEU A 255 -27.32 1.74 20.74
CA LEU A 255 -25.85 1.71 20.57
C LEU A 255 -25.11 0.79 21.57
N HIS A 256 -25.84 0.01 22.38
CA HIS A 256 -25.28 -0.75 23.51
C HIS A 256 -24.21 -1.79 23.12
N GLY A 257 -24.33 -2.44 21.96
CA GLY A 257 -23.43 -3.52 21.53
C GLY A 257 -22.23 -3.08 20.68
N SER A 258 -22.17 -1.81 20.27
CA SER A 258 -21.16 -1.32 19.32
C SER A 258 -20.11 -0.41 19.98
N ALA A 259 -20.13 -0.26 21.31
CA ALA A 259 -19.22 0.64 22.01
C ALA A 259 -17.83 0.01 22.14
N LEU A 260 -16.80 0.82 21.96
CA LEU A 260 -15.43 0.42 22.24
C LEU A 260 -15.16 0.50 23.74
N ALA A 261 -14.20 -0.29 24.20
CA ALA A 261 -13.66 -0.20 25.54
C ALA A 261 -12.45 0.74 25.58
N GLY A 262 -12.27 1.44 26.70
CA GLY A 262 -11.20 2.42 26.87
C GLY A 262 -9.77 1.85 26.64
N HIS A 263 -9.56 0.56 26.91
CA HIS A 263 -8.26 -0.11 26.73
C HIS A 263 -7.90 -0.41 25.27
N GLU A 264 -8.85 -0.31 24.35
CA GLU A 264 -8.60 -0.48 22.91
C GLU A 264 -7.83 0.72 22.31
N TRP A 265 -7.76 1.83 23.04
CA TRP A 265 -7.08 3.05 22.65
C TRP A 265 -5.63 3.08 23.11
N ASN A 266 -4.72 3.30 22.18
CA ASN A 266 -3.28 3.40 22.46
C ASN A 266 -2.89 4.82 22.87
N PHE A 267 -2.50 4.99 24.15
CA PHE A 267 -1.90 6.24 24.66
C PHE A 267 -0.37 6.17 24.80
N LEU A 268 0.18 4.97 24.90
CA LEU A 268 1.61 4.75 25.19
C LEU A 268 2.51 5.29 24.07
N ARG A 269 3.60 5.97 24.46
CA ARG A 269 4.56 6.63 23.55
C ARG A 269 3.87 7.65 22.61
N LEU A 270 2.84 8.35 23.09
CA LEU A 270 2.25 9.52 22.45
C LEU A 270 2.47 10.76 23.31
N ARG A 271 2.70 11.90 22.67
CA ARG A 271 2.64 13.20 23.34
C ARG A 271 1.16 13.55 23.58
N PRO A 272 0.80 14.32 24.63
CA PRO A 272 -0.59 14.64 24.94
C PRO A 272 -1.40 15.21 23.77
N ALA A 273 -0.80 16.07 22.94
CA ALA A 273 -1.42 16.63 21.73
C ALA A 273 -1.79 15.59 20.66
N ASN A 274 -1.28 14.35 20.77
CA ASN A 274 -1.53 13.23 19.87
C ASN A 274 -2.39 12.13 20.50
N PHE A 275 -2.90 12.33 21.71
CA PHE A 275 -3.79 11.35 22.34
C PHE A 275 -5.05 11.12 21.51
N PRO A 276 -5.60 9.89 21.50
CA PRO A 276 -6.81 9.58 20.75
C PRO A 276 -7.99 10.46 21.18
N THR A 277 -8.11 10.79 22.46
CA THR A 277 -9.12 11.75 22.97
C THR A 277 -8.97 13.14 22.38
N VAL A 278 -7.75 13.65 22.21
CA VAL A 278 -7.50 14.94 21.53
C VAL A 278 -7.86 14.85 20.04
N ARG A 279 -7.58 13.71 19.39
CA ARG A 279 -7.97 13.49 17.98
C ARG A 279 -9.48 13.40 17.80
N LEU A 280 -10.21 12.80 18.75
CA LEU A 280 -11.67 12.81 18.78
C LEU A 280 -12.24 14.23 18.86
N VAL A 281 -11.71 15.06 19.76
CA VAL A 281 -12.12 16.48 19.84
C VAL A 281 -11.88 17.21 18.53
N GLN A 282 -10.70 17.04 17.93
CA GLN A 282 -10.37 17.70 16.66
C GLN A 282 -11.30 17.25 15.53
N LEU A 283 -11.63 15.95 15.45
CA LEU A 283 -12.57 15.42 14.47
C LEU A 283 -13.98 15.98 14.68
N MET A 284 -14.46 16.02 15.93
CA MET A 284 -15.76 16.62 16.26
C MET A 284 -15.82 18.10 15.92
N ALA A 285 -14.77 18.87 16.26
CA ALA A 285 -14.68 20.28 15.93
C ALA A 285 -14.78 20.51 14.42
N LEU A 286 -14.12 19.65 13.63
CA LEU A 286 -14.20 19.68 12.17
C LEU A 286 -15.63 19.39 11.67
N LEU A 287 -16.28 18.33 12.17
CA LEU A 287 -17.66 17.97 11.80
C LEU A 287 -18.68 19.04 12.18
N HIS A 288 -18.47 19.73 13.30
CA HIS A 288 -19.27 20.87 13.70
C HIS A 288 -19.12 22.02 12.69
N ALA A 289 -17.86 22.37 12.38
CA ALA A 289 -17.51 23.48 11.50
C ALA A 289 -17.80 23.23 10.00
N ARG A 290 -17.94 21.98 9.56
CA ARG A 290 -18.08 21.59 8.14
C ARG A 290 -19.36 20.75 7.95
N PRO A 291 -20.42 21.32 7.33
CA PRO A 291 -21.65 20.57 7.04
C PRO A 291 -21.44 19.41 6.07
N THR A 292 -20.55 19.60 5.10
CA THR A 292 -20.17 18.63 4.08
C THR A 292 -18.66 18.41 4.13
N LEU A 293 -18.25 17.16 3.92
CA LEU A 293 -16.85 16.76 3.90
C LEU A 293 -16.37 16.58 2.45
N PHE A 294 -17.09 15.78 1.67
CA PHE A 294 -16.58 15.27 0.40
C PHE A 294 -16.39 16.38 -0.63
N ASP A 295 -17.42 17.18 -0.89
CA ASP A 295 -17.37 18.25 -1.90
C ASP A 295 -16.23 19.23 -1.64
N ALA A 296 -16.03 19.65 -0.39
CA ALA A 296 -14.95 20.55 0.00
C ALA A 296 -13.56 19.91 -0.16
N LEU A 297 -13.41 18.62 0.19
CA LEU A 297 -12.15 17.88 0.01
C LEU A 297 -11.84 17.66 -1.47
N LEU A 298 -12.86 17.46 -2.30
CA LEU A 298 -12.74 17.24 -3.74
C LEU A 298 -12.37 18.54 -4.49
N THR A 299 -13.05 19.64 -4.19
CA THR A 299 -13.00 20.89 -4.98
C THR A 299 -11.94 21.90 -4.52
N ALA A 300 -11.32 21.71 -3.34
CA ALA A 300 -10.30 22.64 -2.86
C ALA A 300 -9.15 22.81 -3.90
N SER A 301 -8.84 24.07 -4.23
CA SER A 301 -7.93 24.43 -5.32
C SER A 301 -6.46 24.09 -5.05
N ASP A 302 -6.06 24.12 -3.79
CA ASP A 302 -4.66 24.03 -3.38
C ASP A 302 -4.52 23.56 -1.92
N VAL A 303 -3.26 23.36 -1.49
CA VAL A 303 -2.93 22.96 -0.12
C VAL A 303 -3.44 23.96 0.93
N ARG A 304 -3.44 25.26 0.62
CA ARG A 304 -3.87 26.29 1.58
C ARG A 304 -5.38 26.22 1.84
N ALA A 305 -6.18 25.98 0.80
CA ALA A 305 -7.61 25.76 0.92
C ALA A 305 -7.90 24.51 1.77
N LEU A 306 -7.12 23.44 1.60
CA LEU A 306 -7.20 22.24 2.45
C LEU A 306 -6.77 22.52 3.90
N GLU A 307 -5.70 23.30 4.11
CA GLU A 307 -5.28 23.74 5.45
C GLU A 307 -6.38 24.52 6.17
N GLN A 308 -7.08 25.40 5.45
CA GLN A 308 -8.24 26.13 5.99
C GLN A 308 -9.41 25.19 6.28
N PHE A 309 -9.70 24.23 5.39
CA PHE A 309 -10.75 23.24 5.61
C PHE A 309 -10.56 22.49 6.94
N PHE A 310 -9.33 21.99 7.20
CA PHE A 310 -9.01 21.23 8.41
C PHE A 310 -8.87 22.09 9.69
N THR A 311 -8.86 23.42 9.56
CA THR A 311 -8.78 24.32 10.71
C THR A 311 -10.17 24.53 11.32
N ALA A 312 -10.37 24.03 12.54
CA ALA A 312 -11.60 24.20 13.31
C ALA A 312 -11.31 24.53 14.79
N PRO A 313 -12.05 25.48 15.40
CA PRO A 313 -11.85 25.87 16.80
C PRO A 313 -12.26 24.74 17.76
N LEU A 314 -11.50 24.56 18.83
CA LEU A 314 -11.85 23.57 19.87
C LEU A 314 -13.01 24.09 20.74
N PRO A 315 -13.96 23.24 21.13
CA PRO A 315 -14.96 23.60 22.13
C PRO A 315 -14.29 23.98 23.46
N ALA A 316 -14.90 24.91 24.21
CA ALA A 316 -14.28 25.56 25.37
C ALA A 316 -13.67 24.59 26.40
N TYR A 317 -14.40 23.55 26.81
CA TYR A 317 -13.92 22.54 27.76
C TYR A 317 -12.60 21.88 27.30
N TRP A 318 -12.50 21.57 26.01
CA TRP A 318 -11.37 20.85 25.43
C TRP A 318 -10.15 21.72 25.15
N GLN A 319 -10.22 23.04 25.36
CA GLN A 319 -9.06 23.91 25.31
C GLN A 319 -8.13 23.68 26.52
N THR A 320 -8.70 23.23 27.65
CA THR A 320 -8.00 23.02 28.92
C THR A 320 -8.01 21.56 29.39
N HIS A 321 -8.55 20.64 28.59
CA HIS A 321 -8.60 19.20 28.89
C HIS A 321 -8.07 18.36 27.72
N THR A 322 -7.25 17.36 28.04
CA THR A 322 -6.77 16.38 27.03
C THR A 322 -7.54 15.07 27.07
N ARG A 323 -8.27 14.80 28.17
CA ARG A 323 -9.16 13.66 28.37
C ARG A 323 -10.34 14.13 29.23
N PRO A 324 -11.52 13.46 29.17
CA PRO A 324 -12.61 13.76 30.09
C PRO A 324 -12.11 13.79 31.55
N GLY A 325 -12.39 14.87 32.27
CA GLY A 325 -12.05 15.06 33.68
C GLY A 325 -10.55 15.23 33.98
N LYS A 326 -9.68 15.29 32.97
CA LYS A 326 -8.23 15.43 33.17
C LYS A 326 -7.69 16.69 32.49
N PRO A 327 -7.33 17.72 33.29
CA PRO A 327 -6.75 18.95 32.78
C PRO A 327 -5.51 18.70 31.93
N GLY A 328 -5.31 19.55 30.94
CA GLY A 328 -4.16 19.56 30.05
C GLY A 328 -4.40 20.46 28.84
N LYS A 329 -3.35 21.09 28.33
CA LYS A 329 -3.48 22.01 27.20
C LYS A 329 -4.03 21.30 25.96
N GLY A 330 -5.23 21.68 25.55
CA GLY A 330 -5.84 21.27 24.29
C GLY A 330 -4.99 21.71 23.10
N ALA A 331 -5.02 20.93 22.03
CA ALA A 331 -4.25 21.21 20.83
C ALA A 331 -5.15 21.15 19.60
N MET A 332 -5.08 22.19 18.75
CA MET A 332 -5.64 22.14 17.40
C MET A 332 -4.80 21.22 16.51
N LEU A 333 -5.32 20.89 15.33
CA LEU A 333 -4.53 20.20 14.31
C LEU A 333 -3.33 21.05 13.91
N GLY A 334 -2.13 20.52 14.13
CA GLY A 334 -0.90 21.13 13.63
C GLY A 334 -0.75 20.92 12.12
N ARG A 335 -0.01 21.82 11.47
CA ARG A 335 0.22 21.80 10.02
C ARG A 335 0.71 20.45 9.49
N ALA A 336 1.66 19.81 10.18
CA ALA A 336 2.15 18.48 9.80
C ALA A 336 1.05 17.39 9.88
N SER A 337 0.14 17.46 10.85
CA SER A 337 -1.01 16.54 10.91
C SER A 337 -1.97 16.77 9.75
N ILE A 338 -2.19 18.02 9.36
CA ILE A 338 -3.02 18.36 8.22
C ILE A 338 -2.41 17.82 6.93
N HIS A 339 -1.11 18.01 6.71
CA HIS A 339 -0.40 17.47 5.53
C HIS A 339 -0.51 15.94 5.46
N LEU A 340 -0.42 15.24 6.60
CA LEU A 340 -0.68 13.80 6.65
C LEU A 340 -2.11 13.43 6.26
N LEU A 341 -3.11 14.23 6.64
CA LEU A 341 -4.51 14.02 6.21
C LEU A 341 -4.67 14.30 4.71
N ILE A 342 -3.99 15.30 4.16
CA ILE A 342 -3.99 15.54 2.71
C ILE A 342 -3.44 14.33 1.96
N THR A 343 -2.27 13.82 2.37
CA THR A 343 -1.61 12.66 1.74
C THR A 343 -2.37 11.34 1.91
N ASN A 344 -3.05 11.13 3.05
CA ASN A 344 -3.69 9.85 3.37
C ASN A 344 -5.21 9.83 3.16
N VAL A 345 -5.87 10.98 3.04
CA VAL A 345 -7.32 11.10 2.83
C VAL A 345 -7.60 11.80 1.52
N VAL A 346 -7.19 13.06 1.39
CA VAL A 346 -7.60 13.92 0.25
C VAL A 346 -7.13 13.33 -1.07
N LEU A 347 -5.83 13.02 -1.18
CA LEU A 347 -5.25 12.46 -2.39
C LEU A 347 -5.96 11.19 -2.86
N PRO A 348 -5.99 10.08 -2.09
CA PRO A 348 -6.59 8.84 -2.57
C PRO A 348 -8.11 8.97 -2.77
N LEU A 349 -8.80 9.82 -1.99
CA LEU A 349 -10.23 10.08 -2.17
C LEU A 349 -10.52 10.80 -3.50
N ARG A 350 -9.72 11.81 -3.87
CA ARG A 350 -9.81 12.49 -5.17
C ARG A 350 -9.52 11.53 -6.32
N VAL A 351 -8.48 10.70 -6.19
CA VAL A 351 -8.12 9.73 -7.24
C VAL A 351 -9.22 8.67 -7.39
N ALA A 352 -9.82 8.19 -6.29
CA ALA A 352 -10.93 7.23 -6.34
C ALA A 352 -12.14 7.81 -7.07
N TYR A 353 -12.52 9.05 -6.74
CA TYR A 353 -13.59 9.75 -7.44
C TYR A 353 -13.27 9.95 -8.92
N ALA A 354 -12.09 10.48 -9.23
CA ALA A 354 -11.64 10.75 -10.60
C ALA A 354 -11.66 9.47 -11.48
N ARG A 355 -11.22 8.33 -10.93
CA ARG A 355 -11.33 7.02 -11.59
C ARG A 355 -12.78 6.62 -11.84
N SER A 356 -13.67 6.83 -10.86
CA SER A 356 -15.08 6.46 -10.98
C SER A 356 -15.84 7.22 -12.07
N VAL A 357 -15.41 8.46 -12.36
CA VAL A 357 -16.00 9.30 -13.42
C VAL A 357 -15.19 9.32 -14.71
N GLY A 358 -14.10 8.52 -14.80
CA GLY A 358 -13.26 8.43 -15.99
C GLY A 358 -12.48 9.72 -16.33
N ASN A 359 -12.05 10.49 -15.32
CA ASN A 359 -11.34 11.76 -15.53
C ASN A 359 -9.85 11.64 -15.15
N PRO A 360 -8.94 11.37 -16.12
CA PRO A 360 -7.50 11.24 -15.84
C PRO A 360 -6.84 12.57 -15.42
N GLU A 361 -7.30 13.71 -15.92
CA GLU A 361 -6.75 15.03 -15.55
C GLU A 361 -6.90 15.31 -14.04
N GLN A 362 -8.02 14.87 -13.44
CA GLN A 362 -8.22 14.97 -12.00
C GLN A 362 -7.31 14.03 -11.19
N VAL A 363 -6.92 12.87 -11.75
CA VAL A 363 -5.94 11.99 -11.13
C VAL A 363 -4.58 12.68 -11.08
N GLU A 364 -4.15 13.25 -12.20
CA GLU A 364 -2.88 14.00 -12.28
C GLU A 364 -2.87 15.20 -11.33
N ALA A 365 -3.93 16.01 -11.33
CA ALA A 365 -4.07 17.15 -10.44
C ALA A 365 -4.07 16.76 -8.96
N ALA A 366 -4.69 15.62 -8.61
CA ALA A 366 -4.66 15.11 -7.25
C ALA A 366 -3.25 14.71 -6.83
N VAL A 367 -2.50 13.98 -7.67
CA VAL A 367 -1.11 13.57 -7.40
C VAL A 367 -0.19 14.79 -7.28
N ALA A 368 -0.37 15.81 -8.12
CA ALA A 368 0.43 17.04 -8.11
C ALA A 368 0.31 17.85 -6.79
N LEU A 369 -0.71 17.60 -5.96
CA LEU A 369 -0.79 18.19 -4.62
C LEU A 369 0.41 17.77 -3.74
N LEU A 370 0.97 16.58 -3.97
CA LEU A 370 2.10 16.09 -3.18
C LEU A 370 3.39 16.88 -3.44
N ASP A 371 3.53 17.50 -4.61
CA ASP A 371 4.67 18.35 -4.94
C ASP A 371 4.65 19.69 -4.20
N GLN A 372 3.47 20.10 -3.72
CA GLN A 372 3.28 21.34 -2.94
C GLN A 372 3.50 21.14 -1.44
N LEU A 373 3.66 19.88 -0.99
CA LEU A 373 3.83 19.54 0.41
C LEU A 373 5.30 19.27 0.73
N PRO A 374 5.78 19.65 1.93
CA PRO A 374 7.13 19.32 2.37
C PRO A 374 7.30 17.79 2.49
N PRO A 375 8.55 17.28 2.42
CA PRO A 375 8.79 15.86 2.54
C PRO A 375 8.45 15.38 3.95
N GLU A 376 7.95 14.14 4.05
CA GLU A 376 7.87 13.47 5.33
C GLU A 376 9.27 12.97 5.74
N HIS A 377 9.70 13.33 6.95
CA HIS A 377 10.92 12.77 7.53
C HIS A 377 10.62 11.48 8.28
N ASN A 378 11.30 10.41 7.89
CA ASN A 378 11.11 9.10 8.45
C ASN A 378 12.44 8.35 8.48
N HIS A 379 12.74 7.61 9.54
CA HIS A 379 13.92 6.73 9.60
C HIS A 379 14.03 5.74 8.41
N LEU A 380 12.94 5.49 7.69
CA LEU A 380 12.93 4.69 6.48
C LEU A 380 13.44 5.43 5.23
N THR A 381 13.36 6.76 5.17
CA THR A 381 13.81 7.60 4.05
C THR A 381 15.26 8.06 4.23
N ASP A 382 15.74 8.20 5.48
CA ASP A 382 17.11 8.65 5.77
C ASP A 382 18.21 7.88 5.00
N PRO A 383 18.16 6.52 4.88
CA PRO A 383 19.18 5.78 4.13
C PRO A 383 19.16 6.07 2.62
N TYR A 384 18.01 6.46 2.08
CA TYR A 384 17.88 6.80 0.66
C TYR A 384 18.45 8.19 0.38
N GLU A 385 18.20 9.16 1.26
CA GLU A 385 18.81 10.49 1.18
C GLU A 385 20.33 10.39 1.26
N ALA A 386 20.86 9.60 2.20
CA ALA A 386 22.29 9.32 2.32
C ALA A 386 22.86 8.64 1.06
N ALA A 387 22.04 7.87 0.35
CA ALA A 387 22.39 7.23 -0.92
C ALA A 387 22.17 8.13 -2.16
N GLY A 388 21.84 9.42 -1.95
CA GLY A 388 21.71 10.42 -3.01
C GLY A 388 20.39 10.38 -3.77
N PHE A 389 19.32 9.86 -3.17
CA PHE A 389 17.96 10.06 -3.69
C PHE A 389 17.44 11.45 -3.31
N ARG A 390 16.62 12.03 -4.19
CA ARG A 390 15.88 13.26 -3.92
C ARG A 390 14.77 12.98 -2.89
N ASN A 391 14.69 13.83 -1.85
CA ASN A 391 13.56 13.86 -0.91
C ASN A 391 13.20 15.31 -0.56
N GLN A 392 12.55 16.01 -1.49
CA GLN A 392 12.23 17.43 -1.38
C GLN A 392 10.74 17.71 -1.24
N THR A 393 9.88 16.76 -1.61
CA THR A 393 8.42 16.89 -1.54
C THR A 393 7.77 15.69 -0.87
N ALA A 394 6.48 15.80 -0.54
CA ALA A 394 5.72 14.65 -0.08
C ALA A 394 5.66 13.55 -1.16
N ALA A 395 5.69 13.90 -2.44
CA ALA A 395 5.71 12.95 -3.55
C ALA A 395 6.96 12.04 -3.47
N ASP A 396 8.13 12.66 -3.27
CA ASP A 396 9.40 11.94 -3.10
C ASP A 396 9.34 11.00 -1.89
N SER A 397 8.98 11.53 -0.71
CA SER A 397 8.94 10.73 0.53
C SER A 397 7.92 9.57 0.44
N GLN A 398 6.75 9.78 -0.18
CA GLN A 398 5.78 8.71 -0.39
C GLN A 398 6.29 7.65 -1.39
N GLY A 399 6.96 8.08 -2.46
CA GLY A 399 7.61 7.19 -3.42
C GLY A 399 8.72 6.34 -2.79
N LEU A 400 9.55 6.94 -1.95
CA LEU A 400 10.62 6.27 -1.19
C LEU A 400 10.06 5.27 -0.18
N LEU A 401 9.02 5.64 0.58
CA LEU A 401 8.35 4.74 1.51
C LEU A 401 7.71 3.55 0.78
N ALA A 402 7.15 3.77 -0.41
CA ALA A 402 6.61 2.73 -1.25
C ALA A 402 7.70 1.80 -1.79
N LEU A 403 8.81 2.37 -2.29
CA LEU A 403 9.97 1.62 -2.77
C LEU A 403 10.55 0.74 -1.66
N GLN A 404 10.70 1.31 -0.45
CA GLN A 404 11.23 0.57 0.68
C GLN A 404 10.37 -0.63 1.04
N ARG A 405 9.05 -0.46 1.13
CA ARG A 405 8.13 -1.52 1.56
C ARG A 405 7.83 -2.54 0.46
N GLY A 406 7.67 -2.07 -0.78
CA GLY A 406 7.24 -2.88 -1.91
C GLY A 406 8.38 -3.63 -2.59
N TYR A 407 9.62 -3.14 -2.49
CA TYR A 407 10.77 -3.67 -3.23
C TYR A 407 11.99 -3.96 -2.37
N CYS A 408 12.53 -2.96 -1.67
CA CYS A 408 13.85 -3.09 -1.04
C CYS A 408 13.82 -4.00 0.20
N ALA A 409 12.86 -3.81 1.11
CA ALA A 409 12.66 -4.70 2.26
C ALA A 409 12.38 -6.16 1.85
N PRO A 410 11.46 -6.46 0.89
CA PRO A 410 11.25 -7.82 0.41
C PRO A 410 12.31 -8.32 -0.60
N ARG A 411 13.36 -7.53 -0.89
CA ARG A 411 14.45 -7.89 -1.82
C ARG A 411 14.01 -8.17 -3.26
N ARG A 412 12.98 -7.50 -3.75
CA ARG A 412 12.47 -7.63 -5.13
C ARG A 412 13.28 -6.80 -6.13
N CYS A 413 14.62 -6.86 -6.05
CA CYS A 413 15.52 -6.06 -6.90
C CYS A 413 15.32 -6.36 -8.39
N VAL A 414 14.99 -7.61 -8.74
CA VAL A 414 14.76 -8.05 -10.10
C VAL A 414 13.50 -7.40 -10.71
N ALA A 415 12.48 -7.13 -9.90
CA ALA A 415 11.26 -6.43 -10.31
C ALA A 415 11.36 -4.89 -10.21
N CYS A 416 12.45 -4.39 -9.62
CA CYS A 416 12.71 -2.96 -9.44
C CYS A 416 13.45 -2.42 -10.66
N GLY A 417 13.04 -1.26 -11.21
CA GLY A 417 13.69 -0.63 -12.36
C GLY A 417 15.17 -0.32 -12.12
N ILE A 418 15.56 0.00 -10.88
CA ILE A 418 16.95 0.22 -10.49
C ILE A 418 17.75 -1.09 -10.52
N GLY A 419 17.22 -2.15 -9.92
CA GLY A 419 17.89 -3.45 -9.92
C GLY A 419 17.97 -4.05 -11.32
N ALA A 420 16.89 -3.98 -12.11
CA ALA A 420 16.87 -4.39 -13.50
C ALA A 420 17.92 -3.64 -14.35
N ARG A 421 18.13 -2.34 -14.10
CA ARG A 421 19.18 -1.56 -14.79
C ARG A 421 20.59 -2.03 -14.45
N LEU A 422 20.84 -2.43 -13.20
CA LEU A 422 22.11 -2.97 -12.73
C LEU A 422 22.40 -4.35 -13.29
N LEU A 423 21.36 -5.19 -13.45
CA LEU A 423 21.49 -6.51 -14.06
C LEU A 423 21.85 -6.47 -15.56
N ARG A 424 21.65 -5.34 -16.23
CA ARG A 424 21.91 -5.18 -17.69
C ARG A 424 23.29 -4.60 -18.02
N GLN A 425 24.09 -4.26 -17.02
CA GLN A 425 25.46 -3.79 -17.25
C GLN A 425 26.38 -4.99 -17.45
#